data_AF-A0A372LY49-F1
#
_entry.id   AF-A0A372LY49-F1
#
_cell.length_a   1.000
_cell.length_b   1.000
_cell.length_c   1.000
_cell.angle_alpha   90.00
_cell.angle_beta   90.00
_cell.angle_gamma   90.00
#
_symmetry.space_group_name_H-M   'P 1'
#
loop_
_entity.id
_entity.type
_entity.pdbx_description
1 polymer ?
#
loop_
_entity_poly.entity_id
_entity_poly.type
_entity_poly.pdbx_seq_one_letter_code
_entity_poly.pdbx_strand_id
1 'polypeptide(L)'
;MITDVGVPLEHQQPYRAAYGQLLDKVRYEGAYPTRERAEEAVRLVLSGLGRQLTGDERVDLAARLPLEAARVLTAQIPDTQPLTGWAFVKDLAAGSGASLATTRWDTGSVFAAVAAYAGPELITRILHQLPTGWALLFGRAELTPAVHEQDQSGGALSARKAALSEQSTNMGCTKPAPEPQRSASRSRPT
;
A
#
# COMPACT_ATOMS: atom_id res chain seq x y z
N MET A 1 27.85 -0.75 -43.69
CA MET A 1 26.99 -1.80 -43.13
C MET A 1 27.18 -1.76 -41.63
N ILE A 2 26.11 -1.45 -40.90
CA ILE A 2 26.12 -1.26 -39.44
C ILE A 2 26.13 -2.65 -38.81
N THR A 3 27.14 -2.91 -37.98
CA THR A 3 27.24 -4.15 -37.20
C THR A 3 26.20 -4.11 -36.11
N ASP A 4 25.26 -5.06 -36.17
CA ASP A 4 24.32 -5.40 -35.13
C ASP A 4 25.09 -5.78 -33.86
N VAL A 5 25.00 -4.97 -32.81
CA VAL A 5 25.52 -5.30 -31.49
C VAL A 5 24.42 -6.02 -30.73
N GLY A 6 24.35 -7.33 -30.92
CA GLY A 6 23.60 -8.24 -30.05
C GLY A 6 24.22 -8.24 -28.66
N VAL A 7 23.69 -7.43 -27.75
CA VAL A 7 24.03 -7.50 -26.32
C VAL A 7 23.47 -8.81 -25.75
N PRO A 8 24.26 -9.63 -25.01
CA PRO A 8 23.83 -10.94 -24.52
C PRO A 8 22.64 -10.85 -23.55
N LEU A 9 21.60 -11.62 -23.81
CA LEU A 9 20.32 -11.70 -23.08
C LEU A 9 20.43 -12.21 -21.61
N GLU A 10 21.62 -12.52 -21.12
CA GLU A 10 21.86 -13.02 -19.76
C GLU A 10 21.64 -11.96 -18.67
N HIS A 11 21.79 -10.66 -18.97
CA HIS A 11 21.53 -9.58 -18.00
C HIS A 11 20.04 -9.27 -17.82
N GLN A 12 19.19 -9.67 -18.77
CA GLN A 12 17.75 -9.41 -18.70
C GLN A 12 17.04 -10.36 -17.73
N GLN A 13 17.56 -11.57 -17.54
CA GLN A 13 16.99 -12.58 -16.64
C GLN A 13 17.12 -12.26 -15.13
N PRO A 14 18.29 -11.88 -14.59
CA PRO A 14 18.42 -11.54 -13.17
C PRO A 14 17.61 -10.29 -12.82
N TYR A 15 17.49 -9.37 -13.76
CA TYR A 15 16.72 -8.14 -13.62
C TYR A 15 15.21 -8.41 -13.56
N ARG A 16 14.69 -9.23 -14.49
CA ARG A 16 13.29 -9.67 -14.47
C ARG A 16 12.96 -10.51 -13.22
N ALA A 17 13.94 -11.29 -12.74
CA ALA A 17 13.81 -12.04 -11.48
C ALA A 17 13.80 -11.13 -10.24
N ALA A 18 14.62 -10.06 -10.22
CA ALA A 18 14.64 -9.09 -9.13
C ALA A 18 13.32 -8.31 -9.03
N TYR A 19 12.74 -7.91 -10.17
CA TYR A 19 11.43 -7.29 -10.19
C TYR A 19 10.33 -8.27 -9.75
N GLY A 20 10.37 -9.50 -10.23
CA GLY A 20 9.45 -10.56 -9.78
C GLY A 20 9.51 -10.79 -8.27
N GLN A 21 10.71 -10.76 -7.66
CA GLN A 21 10.89 -10.87 -6.21
C GLN A 21 10.30 -9.67 -5.44
N LEU A 22 10.47 -8.45 -5.95
CA LEU A 22 9.83 -7.26 -5.37
C LEU A 22 8.30 -7.40 -5.41
N LEU A 23 7.75 -7.80 -6.55
CA LEU A 23 6.30 -8.01 -6.72
C LEU A 23 5.78 -9.12 -5.81
N ASP A 24 6.50 -10.23 -5.69
CA ASP A 24 6.14 -11.31 -4.77
C ASP A 24 6.17 -10.80 -3.33
N LYS A 25 7.20 -10.04 -2.93
CA LYS A 25 7.25 -9.45 -1.59
C LYS A 25 6.04 -8.56 -1.33
N VAL A 26 5.72 -7.63 -2.24
CA VAL A 26 4.53 -6.76 -2.10
C VAL A 26 3.23 -7.58 -2.07
N ARG A 27 3.15 -8.65 -2.86
CA ARG A 27 2.01 -9.58 -2.85
C ARG A 27 1.83 -10.22 -1.47
N TYR A 28 2.92 -10.64 -0.82
CA TYR A 28 2.88 -11.21 0.52
C TYR A 28 2.53 -10.16 1.59
N GLU A 29 3.15 -8.98 1.54
CA GLU A 29 2.90 -7.90 2.53
C GLU A 29 1.47 -7.35 2.41
N GLY A 30 0.96 -7.16 1.18
CA GLY A 30 -0.36 -6.62 0.90
C GLY A 30 -1.46 -7.65 0.68
N ALA A 31 -1.15 -8.94 0.86
CA ALA A 31 -2.06 -10.07 0.64
C ALA A 31 -2.79 -10.00 -0.72
N TYR A 32 -2.10 -9.57 -1.78
CA TYR A 32 -2.72 -9.45 -3.10
C TYR A 32 -2.95 -10.82 -3.73
N PRO A 33 -4.08 -11.03 -4.43
CA PRO A 33 -4.39 -12.31 -5.05
C PRO A 33 -3.49 -12.63 -6.24
N THR A 34 -2.97 -11.61 -6.94
CA THR A 34 -2.16 -11.77 -8.14
C THR A 34 -0.96 -10.82 -8.16
N ARG A 35 0.05 -11.15 -8.97
CA ARG A 35 1.24 -10.32 -9.13
C ARG A 35 0.94 -9.03 -9.89
N GLU A 36 0.00 -9.08 -10.83
CA GLU A 36 -0.45 -7.93 -11.62
C GLU A 36 -1.06 -6.86 -10.72
N ARG A 37 -1.86 -7.26 -9.71
CA ARG A 37 -2.41 -6.33 -8.72
C ARG A 37 -1.33 -5.71 -7.84
N ALA A 38 -0.35 -6.51 -7.41
CA ALA A 38 0.80 -5.99 -6.68
C ALA A 38 1.61 -5.01 -7.54
N GLU A 39 1.77 -5.30 -8.84
CA GLU A 39 2.46 -4.43 -9.79
C GLU A 39 1.74 -3.10 -10.02
N GLU A 40 0.42 -3.11 -10.17
CA GLU A 40 -0.40 -1.89 -10.25
C GLU A 40 -0.18 -1.00 -9.02
N ALA A 41 -0.25 -1.59 -7.82
CA ALA A 41 -0.01 -0.87 -6.57
C ALA A 41 1.43 -0.33 -6.47
N VAL A 42 2.43 -1.14 -6.82
CA VAL A 42 3.84 -0.72 -6.85
C VAL A 42 4.04 0.44 -7.80
N ARG A 43 3.53 0.36 -9.03
CA ARG A 43 3.69 1.42 -10.02
C ARG A 43 3.02 2.71 -9.56
N LEU A 44 1.81 2.62 -9.00
CA LEU A 44 1.08 3.77 -8.47
C LEU A 44 1.88 4.46 -7.35
N VAL A 45 2.28 3.71 -6.34
CA VAL A 45 2.97 4.24 -5.16
C VAL A 45 4.37 4.75 -5.50
N LEU A 46 5.13 4.04 -6.32
CA LEU A 46 6.47 4.50 -6.76
C LEU A 46 6.39 5.74 -7.67
N SER A 47 5.35 5.85 -8.49
CA SER A 47 5.12 7.07 -9.29
C SER A 47 4.80 8.26 -8.37
N GLY A 48 4.00 8.04 -7.33
CA GLY A 48 3.80 9.08 -6.31
C GLY A 48 5.10 9.45 -5.61
N LEU A 49 5.83 8.44 -5.11
CA LEU A 49 7.06 8.65 -4.35
C LEU A 49 8.13 9.37 -5.18
N GLY A 50 8.24 9.06 -6.47
CA GLY A 50 9.17 9.72 -7.39
C GLY A 50 8.91 11.21 -7.58
N ARG A 51 7.67 11.68 -7.34
CA ARG A 51 7.36 13.12 -7.31
C ARG A 51 7.76 13.79 -6.00
N GLN A 52 7.84 13.02 -4.91
CA GLN A 52 8.10 13.53 -3.56
C GLN A 52 9.59 13.53 -3.19
N LEU A 53 10.38 12.66 -3.83
CA LEU A 53 11.83 12.58 -3.61
C LEU A 53 12.60 13.47 -4.58
N THR A 54 13.50 14.27 -4.03
CA THR A 54 14.45 15.11 -4.78
C THR A 54 15.89 14.73 -4.43
N GLY A 55 16.86 15.18 -5.24
CA GLY A 55 18.28 15.07 -4.91
C GLY A 55 18.84 13.65 -4.87
N ASP A 56 19.80 13.44 -3.97
CA ASP A 56 20.62 12.23 -3.88
C ASP A 56 19.83 11.02 -3.34
N GLU A 57 18.84 11.23 -2.47
CA GLU A 57 17.99 10.18 -1.90
C GLU A 57 17.20 9.44 -2.99
N ARG A 58 16.80 10.15 -4.04
CA ARG A 58 16.14 9.55 -5.21
C ARG A 58 17.09 8.63 -5.96
N VAL A 59 18.35 9.06 -6.14
CA VAL A 59 19.38 8.30 -6.85
C VAL A 59 19.77 7.07 -6.02
N ASP A 60 19.98 7.24 -4.72
CA ASP A 60 20.28 6.17 -3.78
C ASP A 60 19.13 5.13 -3.77
N LEU A 61 17.87 5.57 -3.73
CA LEU A 61 16.72 4.66 -3.78
C LEU A 61 16.63 3.93 -5.12
N ALA A 62 16.82 4.65 -6.23
CA ALA A 62 16.82 4.05 -7.57
C ALA A 62 17.94 3.01 -7.75
N ALA A 63 19.10 3.22 -7.11
CA ALA A 63 20.23 2.28 -7.14
C ALA A 63 19.97 1.00 -6.30
N ARG A 64 19.12 1.07 -5.28
CA ARG A 64 18.74 -0.07 -4.42
C ARG A 64 17.57 -0.87 -4.95
N LEU A 65 16.71 -0.26 -5.76
CA LEU A 65 15.55 -0.91 -6.34
C LEU A 65 15.90 -1.67 -7.63
N PRO A 66 15.12 -2.70 -7.99
CA PRO A 66 15.17 -3.25 -9.33
C PRO A 66 14.97 -2.14 -10.35
N LEU A 67 15.77 -2.10 -11.39
CA LEU A 67 15.71 -1.11 -12.46
C LEU A 67 14.27 -0.86 -13.03
N GLU A 68 13.27 -1.76 -12.99
CA GLU A 68 11.90 -1.45 -13.49
C GLU A 68 11.21 -0.50 -12.51
N ALA A 69 11.30 -0.82 -11.21
CA ALA A 69 10.84 0.03 -10.14
C ALA A 69 11.61 1.36 -10.13
N ALA A 70 12.94 1.31 -10.33
CA ALA A 70 13.76 2.50 -10.44
C ALA A 70 13.32 3.38 -11.63
N ARG A 71 13.04 2.79 -12.80
CA ARG A 71 12.54 3.52 -13.98
C ARG A 71 11.23 4.24 -13.70
N VAL A 72 10.28 3.57 -13.04
CA VAL A 72 9.00 4.19 -12.65
C VAL A 72 9.24 5.38 -11.73
N LEU A 73 10.13 5.23 -10.75
CA LEU A 73 10.51 6.30 -9.83
C LEU A 73 11.24 7.46 -10.53
N THR A 74 12.18 7.16 -11.44
CA THR A 74 13.00 8.17 -12.15
C THR A 74 12.26 8.85 -13.31
N ALA A 75 11.18 8.25 -13.81
CA ALA A 75 10.36 8.83 -14.87
C ALA A 75 9.54 10.05 -14.41
N GLN A 76 9.34 10.20 -13.11
CA GLN A 76 8.52 11.27 -12.54
C GLN A 76 9.29 12.59 -12.47
N ILE A 77 8.59 13.71 -12.63
CA ILE A 77 9.15 15.02 -12.38
C ILE A 77 8.92 15.32 -10.90
N PRO A 78 9.96 15.60 -10.10
CA PRO A 78 9.78 15.96 -8.70
C PRO A 78 8.95 17.24 -8.56
N ASP A 79 7.96 17.20 -7.68
CA ASP A 79 7.15 18.36 -7.35
C ASP A 79 7.97 19.35 -6.52
N THR A 80 7.74 20.64 -6.72
CA THR A 80 8.41 21.71 -5.97
C THR A 80 7.93 21.81 -4.52
N GLN A 81 6.76 21.24 -4.22
CA GLN A 81 6.16 21.24 -2.89
C GLN A 81 5.89 19.80 -2.44
N PRO A 82 6.67 19.27 -1.49
CA PRO A 82 6.44 17.93 -0.97
C PRO A 82 5.15 17.88 -0.14
N LEU A 83 4.35 16.84 -0.38
CA LEU A 83 3.10 16.54 0.29
C LEU A 83 3.36 15.87 1.64
N THR A 84 2.48 16.12 2.62
CA THR A 84 2.45 15.33 3.86
C THR A 84 2.02 13.89 3.60
N GLY A 85 2.32 12.96 4.50
CA GLY A 85 1.97 11.55 4.30
C GLY A 85 0.47 11.32 4.05
N TRP A 86 -0.40 12.11 4.70
CA TRP A 86 -1.85 12.03 4.46
C TRP A 86 -2.27 12.66 3.13
N ALA A 87 -1.66 13.77 2.73
CA ALA A 87 -1.92 14.40 1.43
C ALA A 87 -1.46 13.51 0.27
N PHE A 88 -0.36 12.79 0.46
CA PHE A 88 0.14 11.78 -0.48
C PHE A 88 -0.88 10.66 -0.73
N VAL A 89 -1.46 10.07 0.33
CA VAL A 89 -2.49 9.02 0.18
C VAL A 89 -3.74 9.56 -0.53
N LYS A 90 -4.12 10.82 -0.29
CA LYS A 90 -5.24 11.46 -1.01
C LYS A 90 -4.95 11.66 -2.48
N ASP A 91 -3.75 12.11 -2.82
CA ASP A 91 -3.30 12.30 -4.21
C ASP A 91 -3.30 10.97 -4.97
N LEU A 92 -2.75 9.91 -4.36
CA LEU A 92 -2.77 8.56 -4.95
C LEU A 92 -4.19 8.03 -5.17
N ALA A 93 -5.10 8.26 -4.23
CA ALA A 93 -6.50 7.84 -4.36
C ALA A 93 -7.20 8.59 -5.50
N ALA A 94 -6.93 9.90 -5.63
CA ALA A 94 -7.45 10.72 -6.71
C ALA A 94 -6.91 10.28 -8.08
N GLY A 95 -5.61 9.97 -8.17
CA GLY A 95 -4.97 9.55 -9.42
C GLY A 95 -5.33 8.14 -9.88
N SER A 96 -5.67 7.24 -8.95
CA SER A 96 -6.08 5.86 -9.26
C SER A 96 -7.59 5.66 -9.35
N GLY A 97 -8.38 6.61 -8.83
CA GLY A 97 -9.82 6.45 -8.63
C GLY A 97 -10.21 5.44 -7.54
N ALA A 98 -9.24 4.96 -6.75
CA ALA A 98 -9.47 4.01 -5.67
C ALA A 98 -9.98 4.68 -4.38
N SER A 99 -10.53 3.89 -3.47
CA SER A 99 -10.91 4.39 -2.15
C SER A 99 -9.67 4.75 -1.32
N LEU A 100 -9.79 5.71 -0.40
CA LEU A 100 -8.71 6.06 0.54
C LEU A 100 -8.27 4.88 1.40
N ALA A 101 -9.20 3.99 1.77
CA ALA A 101 -8.88 2.80 2.55
C ALA A 101 -7.98 1.83 1.77
N THR A 102 -8.33 1.56 0.51
CA THR A 102 -7.53 0.75 -0.41
C THR A 102 -6.16 1.39 -0.63
N THR A 103 -6.12 2.67 -0.94
CA THR A 103 -4.88 3.40 -1.22
C THR A 103 -3.93 3.39 -0.02
N ARG A 104 -4.46 3.54 1.20
CA ARG A 104 -3.66 3.47 2.42
C ARG A 104 -3.06 2.08 2.61
N TRP A 105 -3.84 1.03 2.38
CA TRP A 105 -3.37 -0.36 2.42
C TRP A 105 -2.27 -0.60 1.39
N ASP A 106 -2.49 -0.15 0.16
CA ASP A 106 -1.53 -0.30 -0.94
C ASP A 106 -0.21 0.41 -0.63
N THR A 107 -0.31 1.64 -0.11
CA THR A 107 0.85 2.44 0.30
C THR A 107 1.67 1.74 1.38
N GLY A 108 1.02 1.22 2.43
CA GLY A 108 1.71 0.52 3.51
C GLY A 108 2.40 -0.76 3.03
N SER A 109 1.72 -1.54 2.19
CA SER A 109 2.24 -2.80 1.64
C SER A 109 3.46 -2.58 0.74
N VAL A 110 3.40 -1.57 -0.13
CA VAL A 110 4.52 -1.22 -1.00
C VAL A 110 5.68 -0.63 -0.21
N PHE A 111 5.43 0.26 0.75
CA PHE A 111 6.50 0.85 1.57
C PHE A 111 7.18 -0.16 2.48
N ALA A 112 6.47 -1.16 3.01
CA ALA A 112 7.09 -2.26 3.74
C ALA A 112 8.10 -3.02 2.86
N ALA A 113 7.72 -3.30 1.61
CA ALA A 113 8.62 -3.94 0.66
C ALA A 113 9.81 -3.04 0.29
N VAL A 114 9.55 -1.79 -0.09
CA VAL A 114 10.59 -0.81 -0.47
C VAL A 114 11.57 -0.57 0.67
N ALA A 115 11.09 -0.47 1.92
CA ALA A 115 11.95 -0.30 3.09
C ALA A 115 12.94 -1.45 3.28
N ALA A 116 12.53 -2.68 2.96
CA ALA A 116 13.42 -3.84 3.02
C ALA A 116 14.53 -3.79 1.96
N TYR A 117 14.27 -3.24 0.77
CA TYR A 117 15.28 -3.07 -0.29
C TYR A 117 16.19 -1.86 -0.06
N ALA A 118 15.61 -0.73 0.37
CA ALA A 118 16.34 0.50 0.65
C ALA A 118 17.27 0.37 1.86
N GLY A 119 16.84 -0.40 2.87
CA GLY A 119 17.51 -0.51 4.16
C GLY A 119 17.13 0.61 5.13
N PRO A 120 17.28 0.38 6.44
CA PRO A 120 16.77 1.28 7.47
C PRO A 120 17.46 2.65 7.47
N GLU A 121 18.73 2.76 7.06
CA GLU A 121 19.51 4.00 7.02
C GLU A 121 18.99 4.94 5.93
N LEU A 122 18.76 4.41 4.71
CA LEU A 122 18.24 5.20 3.60
C LEU A 122 16.81 5.67 3.87
N ILE A 123 15.98 4.81 4.47
CA ILE A 123 14.62 5.18 4.88
C ILE A 123 14.65 6.29 5.93
N THR A 124 15.55 6.24 6.90
CA THR A 124 15.71 7.32 7.89
C THR A 124 16.10 8.64 7.21
N ARG A 125 17.04 8.63 6.26
CA ARG A 125 17.42 9.82 5.49
C ARG A 125 16.25 10.40 4.68
N ILE A 126 15.51 9.53 3.98
CA ILE A 126 14.31 9.91 3.23
C ILE A 126 13.26 10.56 4.16
N LEU A 127 13.00 9.95 5.32
CA LEU A 127 12.04 10.48 6.29
C LEU A 127 12.47 11.83 6.89
N HIS A 128 13.77 12.12 6.97
CA HIS A 128 14.26 13.42 7.43
C HIS A 128 14.03 14.56 6.42
N GLN A 129 13.94 14.24 5.12
CA GLN A 129 13.64 15.25 4.09
C GLN A 129 12.15 15.42 3.83
N LEU A 130 11.34 14.40 4.15
CA LEU A 130 9.91 14.42 3.90
C LEU A 130 9.16 15.15 5.02
N PRO A 131 8.01 15.77 4.70
CA PRO A 131 7.15 16.40 5.71
C PRO A 131 6.61 15.38 6.73
N THR A 132 5.93 15.85 7.78
CA THR A 132 5.32 14.98 8.80
C THR A 132 4.28 14.02 8.21
N GLY A 133 4.06 12.89 8.88
CA GLY A 133 3.06 11.87 8.56
C GLY A 133 3.58 10.73 7.68
N TRP A 134 4.81 10.84 7.17
CA TRP A 134 5.42 9.79 6.34
C TRP A 134 5.90 8.59 7.17
N ALA A 135 6.41 8.81 8.38
CA ALA A 135 6.90 7.73 9.23
C ALA A 135 5.83 6.64 9.47
N LEU A 136 4.58 7.07 9.64
CA LEU A 136 3.42 6.18 9.82
C LEU A 136 3.14 5.30 8.60
N LEU A 137 3.40 5.81 7.39
CA LEU A 137 3.23 5.04 6.15
C LEU A 137 4.28 3.93 6.01
N PHE A 138 5.47 4.13 6.58
CA PHE A 138 6.51 3.11 6.67
C PHE A 138 6.33 2.16 7.87
N GLY A 139 5.20 2.24 8.59
CA GLY A 139 4.94 1.43 9.78
C GLY A 139 5.84 1.76 10.97
N ARG A 140 6.53 2.91 10.97
CA ARG A 140 7.32 3.38 12.11
C ARG A 140 6.46 4.28 12.99
N ALA A 141 6.59 4.10 14.31
CA ALA A 141 6.02 5.02 15.27
C ALA A 141 6.68 6.39 15.07
N GLU A 142 5.86 7.41 14.84
CA GLU A 142 6.33 8.78 14.63
C GLU A 142 6.79 9.33 15.99
N LEU A 143 8.10 9.33 16.25
CA LEU A 143 8.66 10.04 17.40
C LEU A 143 8.83 11.51 17.01
N THR A 144 7.75 12.28 17.06
CA THR A 144 7.81 13.74 16.89
C THR A 144 8.27 14.37 18.20
N PRO A 145 9.32 15.21 18.24
CA PRO A 145 9.29 16.34 19.17
C PRO A 145 8.20 17.28 18.67
N ALA A 146 7.19 17.46 19.51
CA ALA A 146 6.07 18.34 19.28
C ALA A 146 6.55 19.75 18.88
N VAL A 147 5.94 20.29 17.82
CA VAL A 147 5.48 21.66 17.63
C VAL A 147 5.34 21.85 16.13
N HIS A 148 4.11 21.81 15.61
CA HIS A 148 3.68 22.69 14.54
C HIS A 148 2.16 22.85 14.63
N GLU A 149 1.80 24.01 15.16
CA GLU A 149 0.53 24.73 15.13
C GLU A 149 -0.48 24.15 14.12
N GLN A 150 -1.49 23.49 14.68
CA GLN A 150 -2.69 23.08 13.96
C GLN A 150 -3.56 24.31 13.73
N ASP A 151 -3.31 25.03 12.64
CA ASP A 151 -4.29 25.95 12.10
C ASP A 151 -4.77 25.44 10.74
N GLN A 152 -5.91 24.75 10.76
CA GLN A 152 -6.86 24.68 9.64
C GLN A 152 -8.15 23.98 10.07
N SER A 153 -9.05 24.81 10.58
CA SER A 153 -10.50 24.79 10.38
C SER A 153 -11.08 23.55 9.68
N GLY A 154 -11.77 22.72 10.47
CA GLY A 154 -12.56 21.58 10.00
C GLY A 154 -13.29 20.84 11.13
N GLY A 155 -13.60 21.53 12.22
CA GLY A 155 -14.39 20.99 13.31
C GLY A 155 -15.86 20.93 12.92
N ALA A 156 -16.33 19.76 12.47
CA ALA A 156 -17.71 19.27 12.65
C ALA A 156 -17.95 17.96 11.86
N LEU A 157 -17.28 16.85 12.19
CA LEU A 157 -17.79 15.51 11.82
C LEU A 157 -17.17 14.33 12.60
N SER A 158 -16.72 14.53 13.85
CA SER A 158 -16.08 13.46 14.64
C SER A 158 -17.04 12.67 15.55
N ALA A 159 -18.35 12.77 15.36
CA ALA A 159 -19.33 12.22 16.33
C ALA A 159 -20.33 11.18 15.79
N ARG A 160 -20.19 10.64 14.57
CA ARG A 160 -21.27 9.78 14.00
C ARG A 160 -20.91 8.44 13.35
N LYS A 161 -19.68 7.94 13.41
CA LYS A 161 -19.38 6.59 12.86
C LYS A 161 -18.77 5.59 13.84
N ALA A 162 -19.18 5.69 15.10
CA ALA A 162 -19.08 4.61 16.09
C ALA A 162 -20.33 3.70 16.12
N ALA A 163 -21.27 3.84 15.16
CA ALA A 163 -22.58 3.15 15.22
C ALA A 163 -22.95 2.32 13.97
N LEU A 164 -22.02 1.96 13.09
CA LEU A 164 -22.34 1.17 11.89
C LEU A 164 -21.29 0.10 11.56
N SER A 165 -20.73 -0.55 12.60
CA SER A 165 -19.81 -1.69 12.47
C SER A 165 -20.18 -2.84 13.42
N GLU A 166 -21.48 -3.07 13.65
CA GLU A 166 -21.99 -4.27 14.35
C GLU A 166 -22.93 -5.10 13.46
N GLN A 167 -23.14 -4.72 12.19
CA GLN A 167 -24.10 -5.36 11.28
C GLN A 167 -23.40 -5.91 10.02
N SER A 168 -22.41 -6.79 10.17
CA SER A 168 -21.99 -7.65 9.03
C SER A 168 -21.18 -8.88 9.42
N THR A 169 -21.59 -9.57 10.50
CA THR A 169 -21.08 -10.91 10.80
C THR A 169 -22.21 -11.82 11.25
N ASN A 170 -23.17 -12.11 10.36
CA ASN A 170 -23.79 -13.44 10.34
C ASN A 170 -24.64 -13.67 9.08
N MET A 171 -24.04 -14.21 8.02
CA MET A 171 -24.77 -15.00 7.03
C MET A 171 -23.81 -15.94 6.31
N GLY A 172 -24.05 -17.25 6.45
CA GLY A 172 -23.67 -18.22 5.43
C GLY A 172 -23.03 -19.52 5.94
N CYS A 173 -23.82 -20.44 6.49
CA CYS A 173 -23.63 -21.86 6.19
C CYS A 173 -24.96 -22.64 6.30
N THR A 174 -25.33 -23.16 5.14
CA THR A 174 -26.56 -23.84 4.75
C THR A 174 -26.64 -25.27 5.26
N LYS A 175 -27.81 -25.73 5.73
CA LYS A 175 -28.35 -27.07 5.39
C LYS A 175 -29.86 -27.19 5.72
N PRO A 176 -30.72 -27.73 4.82
CA PRO A 176 -32.16 -27.90 5.07
C PRO A 176 -32.58 -29.34 5.47
N ALA A 177 -33.60 -29.41 6.37
CA ALA A 177 -34.62 -30.46 6.60
C ALA A 177 -34.17 -31.92 6.93
N PRO A 178 -35.03 -32.84 7.48
CA PRO A 178 -36.48 -32.73 7.74
C PRO A 178 -36.98 -33.18 9.13
N GLU A 179 -38.23 -32.83 9.38
CA GLU A 179 -39.15 -33.31 10.43
C GLU A 179 -39.22 -34.85 10.53
N PRO A 180 -39.41 -35.42 11.73
CA PRO A 180 -40.22 -36.62 11.85
C PRO A 180 -41.36 -36.47 12.87
N GLN A 181 -42.57 -36.69 12.37
CA GLN A 181 -43.75 -37.02 13.17
C GLN A 181 -43.55 -38.38 13.87
N ARG A 182 -43.84 -38.46 15.18
CA ARG A 182 -44.53 -39.63 15.79
C ARG A 182 -44.96 -39.40 17.24
N SER A 183 -46.26 -39.19 17.39
CA SER A 183 -47.22 -39.85 18.30
C SER A 183 -46.72 -40.58 19.56
N ALA A 184 -47.24 -40.17 20.73
CA ALA A 184 -47.86 -41.00 21.77
C ALA A 184 -48.43 -40.07 22.87
N SER A 185 -49.76 -39.85 22.96
CA SER A 185 -50.76 -40.67 23.65
C SER A 185 -50.81 -40.53 25.18
N ARG A 186 -52.05 -40.34 25.68
CA ARG A 186 -52.57 -40.41 27.07
C ARG A 186 -52.43 -39.16 27.93
N SER A 187 -53.40 -38.73 28.73
CA SER A 187 -54.71 -39.29 29.10
C SER A 187 -55.57 -38.23 29.80
N ARG A 188 -56.89 -38.29 29.57
CA ARG A 188 -57.95 -37.78 30.48
C ARG A 188 -57.88 -38.56 31.80
N PRO A 189 -58.28 -38.02 32.96
CA PRO A 189 -59.70 -37.94 33.39
C PRO A 189 -59.98 -36.65 34.21
N THR A 190 -61.16 -36.27 34.68
CA THR A 190 -62.52 -36.85 34.83
C THR A 190 -63.48 -35.68 34.78
#